data_AF-A0A3N5KVM6-F1
#
_entry.id   AF-A0A3N5KVM6-F1
#
_cell.length_a   1.000
_cell.length_b   1.000
_cell.length_c   1.000
_cell.angle_alpha   90.00
_cell.angle_beta   90.00
_cell.angle_gamma   90.00
#
_symmetry.space_group_name_H-M   'P 1'
#
loop_
_entity.id
_entity.type
_entity.pdbx_description
1 polymer ?
#
loop_
_entity_poly.entity_id
_entity_poly.type
_entity_poly.pdbx_seq_one_letter_code
_entity_poly.pdbx_strand_id
1 'polypeptide(L)' 'MYTTRRGGFDREDARLHYQQLQRDNANWQTQARGTNDNEYQIYLSFANDGKGGDITRGGAPLKTYDEWMSS' A
#
# COMPACT_ATOMS: atom_id res chain seq x y z
N MET A 1 42.52 23.68 -15.11
CA MET A 1 43.28 22.48 -14.74
C MET A 1 42.32 21.54 -14.03
N TYR A 2 42.01 20.38 -14.62
CA TYR A 2 41.08 19.42 -14.03
C TYR A 2 41.79 18.64 -12.92
N THR A 3 41.36 18.81 -11.67
CA THR A 3 41.94 18.13 -10.52
C THR A 3 41.35 16.73 -10.36
N THR A 4 42.28 15.78 -10.27
CA THR A 4 42.20 14.33 -10.09
C THR A 4 40.98 13.81 -9.29
N ARG A 5 40.23 12.89 -9.92
CA ARG A 5 39.29 11.96 -9.27
C ARG A 5 40.07 11.07 -8.29
N ARG A 6 39.86 11.25 -6.98
CA ARG A 6 40.26 10.29 -5.96
C ARG A 6 38.97 9.78 -5.33
N GLY A 7 38.66 8.51 -5.57
CA GLY A 7 37.45 7.86 -5.10
C GLY A 7 37.40 7.80 -3.58
N GLY A 8 36.83 8.82 -2.97
CA GLY A 8 36.50 8.90 -1.56
C GLY A 8 35.11 9.48 -1.46
N PHE A 9 34.20 8.73 -0.86
CA PHE A 9 32.84 9.13 -0.55
C PHE A 9 32.87 10.46 0.23
N ASP A 10 32.60 11.56 -0.45
CA ASP A 10 32.65 12.90 0.13
C ASP A 10 31.49 13.11 1.11
N ARG A 11 31.59 14.12 1.98
CA ARG A 11 30.51 14.43 2.95
C ARG A 11 29.19 14.82 2.26
N GLU A 12 29.27 15.36 1.05
CA GLU A 12 28.09 15.66 0.23
C GLU A 12 27.49 14.39 -0.38
N ASP A 13 28.32 13.41 -0.78
CA ASP A 13 27.84 12.09 -1.23
C ASP A 13 27.14 11.34 -0.10
N ALA A 14 27.64 11.46 1.14
CA ALA A 14 26.97 10.92 2.32
C ALA A 14 25.57 11.52 2.51
N ARG A 15 25.42 12.83 2.36
CA ARG A 15 24.12 13.52 2.47
C ARG A 15 23.17 13.10 1.37
N LEU A 16 23.64 13.02 0.12
CA LEU A 16 22.83 12.57 -1.01
C LEU A 16 22.41 11.10 -0.85
N HIS A 17 23.30 10.25 -0.34
CA HIS A 17 23.01 8.84 -0.09
C HIS A 17 21.96 8.66 1.03
N TYR A 18 22.04 9.43 2.12
CA TYR A 18 21.03 9.42 3.17
C TYR A 18 19.66 9.94 2.70
N GLN A 19 19.63 10.97 1.85
CA GLN A 19 18.38 11.48 1.28
C GLN A 19 17.74 10.45 0.33
N GLN A 20 18.55 9.75 -0.47
CA GLN A 20 18.07 8.68 -1.34
C GLN A 20 17.49 7.50 -0.53
N LEU A 21 18.17 7.07 0.54
CA LEU A 21 17.69 6.02 1.43
C LEU A 21 16.36 6.37 2.12
N GLN A 22 16.13 7.63 2.53
CA GLN A 22 14.84 8.05 3.08
C GLN A 22 13.71 7.98 2.04
N ARG A 23 14.01 8.31 0.77
CA ARG A 23 13.02 8.23 -0.33
C ARG A 23 12.63 6.79 -0.63
N ASP A 24 13.58 5.87 -0.57
CA ASP A 24 13.33 4.44 -0.80
C ASP A 24 12.69 3.79 0.45
N ASN A 25 12.96 4.34 1.64
CA ASN A 25 12.27 4.00 2.89
C ASN A 25 10.78 4.46 2.91
N ALA A 26 10.37 5.39 2.05
CA ALA A 26 8.96 5.76 1.95
C ALA A 26 8.12 4.72 1.16
N ASN A 27 8.77 3.80 0.42
CA ASN A 27 8.11 2.94 -0.58
C ASN A 27 8.23 1.42 -0.33
N TRP A 28 9.04 0.96 0.64
CA TRP A 28 9.06 -0.45 1.10
C TRP A 28 7.89 -0.77 2.04
N GLN A 29 7.14 0.25 2.43
CA GLN A 29 5.89 0.09 3.17
C GLN A 29 4.80 -0.31 2.18
N THR A 30 4.26 -1.52 2.38
CA THR A 30 3.18 -2.21 1.66
C THR A 30 2.61 -1.44 0.47
N GLN A 31 2.90 -1.92 -0.74
CA GLN A 31 2.23 -1.47 -1.96
C GLN A 31 0.73 -1.35 -1.68
N ALA A 32 0.18 -0.13 -1.82
CA ALA A 32 -1.23 0.13 -1.55
C ALA A 32 -2.05 -0.91 -2.32
N ARG A 33 -2.74 -1.79 -1.59
CA ARG A 33 -3.54 -2.85 -2.17
C ARG A 33 -4.73 -2.20 -2.87
N GLY A 34 -4.66 -2.10 -4.20
CA GLY A 34 -5.74 -1.61 -5.05
C GLY A 34 -6.33 -0.26 -4.60
N THR A 35 -7.55 0.00 -5.08
CA THR A 35 -8.44 1.00 -4.49
C THR A 35 -9.36 0.31 -3.47
N ASN A 36 -9.94 1.07 -2.54
CA ASN A 36 -10.94 0.54 -1.61
C ASN A 36 -12.13 -0.10 -2.36
N ASP A 37 -12.48 0.44 -3.53
CA ASP A 37 -13.48 -0.17 -4.42
C ASP A 37 -13.07 -1.58 -4.88
N ASN A 38 -11.80 -1.80 -5.24
CA ASN A 38 -11.32 -3.12 -5.66
C ASN A 38 -11.41 -4.12 -4.51
N GLU A 39 -11.03 -3.71 -3.30
CA GLU A 39 -11.14 -4.55 -2.10
C GLU A 39 -12.60 -4.82 -1.72
N TYR A 40 -13.50 -3.85 -1.93
CA TYR A 40 -14.94 -4.06 -1.72
C TYR A 40 -15.55 -5.04 -2.73
N GLN A 41 -15.12 -5.03 -3.99
CA GLN A 41 -15.55 -6.05 -4.96
C GLN A 41 -15.05 -7.45 -4.58
N ILE A 42 -13.85 -7.54 -4.00
CA ILE A 42 -13.33 -8.79 -3.42
C ILE A 42 -14.20 -9.22 -2.24
N TYR A 43 -14.55 -8.32 -1.32
CA TYR A 43 -15.49 -8.62 -0.25
C TYR A 43 -16.80 -9.20 -0.80
N LEU A 44 -17.43 -8.55 -1.77
CA LEU A 44 -18.68 -9.03 -2.36
C LEU A 44 -18.54 -10.39 -3.03
N SER A 45 -17.42 -10.67 -3.71
CA SER A 45 -17.24 -11.95 -4.41
C SER A 45 -17.08 -13.13 -3.46
N PHE A 46 -16.55 -12.92 -2.26
CA PHE A 46 -16.39 -13.96 -1.24
C PHE A 46 -17.54 -14.03 -0.23
N ALA A 47 -18.13 -12.89 0.13
CA ALA A 47 -19.17 -12.82 1.14
C ALA A 47 -20.56 -13.16 0.59
N ASN A 48 -20.86 -12.82 -0.67
CA ASN A 48 -22.20 -12.95 -1.23
C ASN A 48 -22.60 -14.42 -1.44
N ASP A 49 -23.69 -14.85 -0.82
CA ASP A 49 -24.31 -16.17 -0.97
C ASP A 49 -25.15 -16.34 -2.26
N GLY A 50 -25.21 -15.30 -3.11
CA GLY A 50 -26.03 -15.24 -4.32
C GLY A 50 -27.49 -14.87 -4.09
N LYS A 51 -27.89 -14.66 -2.83
CA LYS A 51 -29.23 -14.21 -2.39
C LYS A 51 -29.17 -12.87 -1.63
N GLY A 52 -27.98 -12.28 -1.52
CA GLY A 52 -27.74 -11.01 -0.81
C GLY A 52 -27.36 -11.17 0.66
N GLY A 53 -27.10 -12.39 1.11
CA GLY A 53 -26.58 -12.71 2.44
C GLY A 53 -25.05 -12.82 2.46
N ASP A 54 -24.46 -12.45 3.60
CA ASP A 54 -23.05 -12.56 3.92
C ASP A 54 -22.78 -13.91 4.60
N ILE A 55 -22.13 -14.82 3.88
CA ILE A 55 -21.80 -16.16 4.37
C ILE A 55 -20.82 -16.14 5.54
N THR A 56 -20.01 -15.07 5.65
CA THR A 56 -19.03 -14.91 6.73
C THR A 56 -19.67 -14.41 8.03
N ARG A 57 -20.91 -13.91 7.94
CA ARG A 57 -21.70 -13.36 9.05
C ARG A 57 -22.96 -14.16 9.35
N GLY A 58 -22.96 -15.45 9.04
CA GLY A 58 -24.08 -16.34 9.32
C GLY A 58 -25.35 -15.98 8.53
N GLY A 59 -25.21 -15.40 7.33
CA GLY A 59 -26.34 -15.04 6.47
C GLY A 59 -26.96 -13.67 6.76
N ALA A 60 -26.30 -12.81 7.55
CA ALA A 60 -26.71 -11.41 7.69
C ALA A 60 -26.67 -10.68 6.33
N PRO A 61 -27.42 -9.59 6.13
CA PRO A 61 -27.31 -8.81 4.89
C PRO A 61 -25.87 -8.35 4.60
N LEU A 62 -25.48 -8.32 3.33
CA LEU A 62 -24.20 -7.76 2.89
C LEU A 62 -24.06 -6.31 3.36
N LYS A 63 -22.86 -5.95 3.85
CA LYS A 63 -22.56 -4.56 4.22
C LYS A 63 -22.57 -3.69 2.96
N THR A 64 -23.07 -2.48 3.11
CA THR A 64 -22.80 -1.42 2.13
C THR A 64 -21.33 -1.00 2.16
N TYR A 65 -20.89 -0.27 1.14
CA TYR A 65 -19.51 0.21 1.04
C TYR A 65 -19.09 1.03 2.26
N ASP A 66 -19.95 1.95 2.71
CA ASP A 66 -19.64 2.83 3.85
C ASP A 66 -19.61 2.06 5.18
N GLU A 67 -20.51 1.09 5.37
CA GLU A 67 -20.52 0.22 6.55
C GLU A 67 -19.28 -0.68 6.58
N TRP A 68 -18.85 -1.18 5.43
CA TRP A 68 -17.64 -1.98 5.29
C TRP A 68 -16.37 -1.15 5.55
N MET A 69 -16.31 0.09 5.05
CA MET A 69 -15.23 1.04 5.31
C MET A 69 -15.10 1.45 6.79
N SER A 70 -16.20 1.35 7.55
CA SER A 70 -16.27 1.74 8.97
C SER A 70 -16.13 0.54 9.93
N SER A 71 -15.83 -0.66 9.42
CA SER A 71 -15.81 -1.93 10.17
C SER A 71 -14.45 -2.35 10.71
#